data_AF-A0A497PRX4-F1
#
_entry.id   AF-A0A497PRX4-F1
#
_cell.length_a   1.000
_cell.length_b   1.000
_cell.length_c   1.000
_cell.angle_alpha   90.00
_cell.angle_beta   90.00
_cell.angle_gamma   90.00
#
_symmetry.space_group_name_H-M   'P 1'
#
loop_
_entity.id
_entity.type
_entity.pdbx_description
1 polymer ?
#
loop_
_entity_poly.entity_id
_entity_poly.type
_entity_poly.pdbx_seq_one_letter_code
_entity_poly.pdbx_strand_id
1 'polypeptide(L)'
;MGLIEQLLARGRVPTEGDPLLEIIQTPLPSLLQSIAPSERTFLAIEGGSQTTLSGLEDIFASDSSDDVIVGVGAFPHGEFSGGMKDAFAHHLSLDRDIMMAWHACAAIVWMYSKRVQVIKRRYSVG
;
A
#
# COMPACT_ATOMS: atom_id res chain seq x y z
N MET A 1 20.91 -9.73 17.15
CA MET A 1 20.43 -8.70 16.21
C MET A 1 19.32 -9.33 15.40
N GLY A 2 18.09 -8.86 15.58
CA GLY A 2 16.96 -9.21 14.73
C GLY A 2 17.08 -8.60 13.33
N LEU A 3 16.27 -9.06 12.38
CA LEU A 3 16.34 -8.65 10.98
C LEU A 3 16.12 -7.13 10.79
N ILE A 4 15.11 -6.56 11.46
CA ILE A 4 14.86 -5.11 11.42
C ILE A 4 15.95 -4.31 12.13
N GLU A 5 16.50 -4.82 13.23
CA GLU A 5 17.64 -4.19 13.92
C GLU A 5 18.87 -4.12 13.01
N GLN A 6 19.16 -5.21 12.27
CA GLN A 6 20.22 -5.23 11.28
C GLN A 6 19.97 -4.23 10.16
N LEU A 7 18.74 -4.17 9.63
CA LEU A 7 18.37 -3.21 8.59
C LEU A 7 18.63 -1.77 9.05
N LEU A 8 18.20 -1.42 10.26
CA LEU A 8 18.41 -0.08 10.83
C LEU A 8 19.88 0.24 11.12
N ALA A 9 20.67 -0.74 11.56
CA ALA A 9 22.06 -0.54 11.91
C ALA A 9 23.03 -0.55 10.72
N ARG A 10 22.71 -1.32 9.66
CA ARG A 10 23.59 -1.56 8.51
C ARG A 10 23.05 -0.98 7.21
N GLY A 11 21.81 -0.51 7.19
CA GLY A 11 21.13 0.02 6.01
C GLY A 11 20.63 -1.04 5.03
N ARG A 12 20.95 -2.34 5.23
CA ARG A 12 20.55 -3.41 4.32
C ARG A 12 20.56 -4.82 4.94
N VAL A 13 19.78 -5.73 4.34
CA VAL A 13 19.74 -7.16 4.67
C VAL A 13 19.60 -7.98 3.38
N PRO A 14 20.42 -9.03 3.14
CA PRO A 14 21.64 -9.38 3.88
C PRO A 14 22.74 -8.31 3.74
N THR A 15 23.74 -8.34 4.64
CA THR A 15 24.89 -7.42 4.61
C THR A 15 25.84 -7.68 3.44
N GLU A 16 25.82 -8.89 2.89
CA GLU A 16 26.65 -9.33 1.77
C GLU A 16 25.77 -9.96 0.69
N GLY A 17 26.19 -9.90 -0.57
CA GLY A 17 25.40 -10.37 -1.71
C GLY A 17 24.35 -9.37 -2.18
N ASP A 18 23.24 -9.84 -2.74
CA ASP A 18 22.14 -8.99 -3.21
C ASP A 18 21.20 -8.63 -2.05
N PRO A 19 20.87 -7.33 -1.85
CA PRO A 19 19.98 -6.92 -0.76
C PRO A 19 18.54 -7.33 -1.04
N LEU A 20 17.88 -7.90 -0.03
CA LEU A 20 16.43 -8.17 -0.02
C LEU A 20 15.64 -7.03 0.63
N LEU A 21 16.28 -6.27 1.53
CA LEU A 21 15.77 -5.04 2.15
C LEU A 21 16.89 -4.00 2.21
N GLU A 22 16.54 -2.75 1.96
CA GLU A 22 17.46 -1.61 1.96
C GLU A 22 16.78 -0.35 2.50
N ILE A 23 17.53 0.48 3.22
CA ILE A 23 17.10 1.81 3.66
C ILE A 23 17.51 2.82 2.58
N ILE A 24 16.51 3.40 1.93
CA ILE A 24 16.70 4.51 1.01
C ILE A 24 16.34 5.84 1.69
N GLN A 25 17.16 6.87 1.48
CA GLN A 25 16.88 8.22 1.95
C GLN A 25 16.14 9.01 0.87
N THR A 26 14.84 8.77 0.75
CA THR A 26 13.99 9.42 -0.26
C THR A 26 12.73 9.98 0.39
N PRO A 27 12.37 11.26 0.14
CA PRO A 27 11.09 11.79 0.57
C PRO A 27 9.93 11.00 -0.04
N LEU A 28 8.89 10.71 0.75
CA LEU A 28 7.75 9.92 0.26
C LEU A 28 7.13 10.49 -1.03
N PRO A 29 6.89 11.81 -1.19
CA PRO A 29 6.31 12.34 -2.44
C PRO A 29 7.16 12.02 -3.68
N SER A 30 8.48 12.09 -3.55
CA SER A 30 9.41 11.75 -4.63
C SER A 30 9.39 10.25 -4.94
N LEU A 31 9.26 9.41 -3.91
CA LEU A 31 9.14 7.96 -4.09
C LEU A 31 7.84 7.60 -4.83
N LEU A 32 6.70 8.18 -4.43
CA LEU A 32 5.41 7.94 -5.09
C LEU A 32 5.47 8.25 -6.59
N GLN A 33 6.02 9.42 -6.94
CA GLN A 33 6.17 9.87 -8.33
C GLN A 33 7.08 8.96 -9.16
N SER A 34 8.00 8.23 -8.52
CA SER A 34 8.91 7.31 -9.23
C SER A 34 8.29 5.95 -9.54
N ILE A 35 7.20 5.58 -8.86
CA ILE A 35 6.58 4.25 -8.95
C ILE A 35 5.31 4.27 -9.81
N ALA A 36 4.42 5.23 -9.58
CA ALA A 36 3.12 5.28 -10.25
C ALA A 36 2.77 6.70 -10.68
N PRO A 37 1.89 6.87 -11.69
CA PRO A 37 1.28 8.17 -11.99
C PRO A 37 0.60 8.76 -10.75
N SER A 38 0.73 10.07 -10.55
CA SER A 38 0.21 10.75 -9.37
C SER A 38 -1.28 10.49 -9.14
N GLU A 39 -2.10 10.43 -10.20
CA GLU A 39 -3.53 10.15 -10.10
C GLU A 39 -3.87 8.72 -9.65
N ARG A 40 -2.91 7.80 -9.65
CA ARG A 40 -3.08 6.41 -9.20
C ARG A 40 -2.53 6.18 -7.79
N THR A 41 -2.51 7.23 -6.97
CA THR A 41 -2.07 7.17 -5.58
C THR A 41 -3.25 7.38 -4.62
N PHE A 42 -3.46 6.40 -3.75
CA PHE A 42 -4.57 6.35 -2.81
C PHE A 42 -4.05 6.22 -1.38
N LEU A 43 -4.67 6.89 -0.42
CA LEU A 43 -4.36 6.76 1.00
C LEU A 43 -5.60 6.32 1.77
N ALA A 44 -5.51 5.19 2.48
CA ALA A 44 -6.57 4.73 3.36
C ALA A 44 -6.54 5.54 4.68
N ILE A 45 -7.55 6.39 4.91
CA ILE A 45 -7.71 7.22 6.11
C ILE A 45 -9.19 7.35 6.50
N GLU A 46 -9.47 7.54 7.79
CA GLU A 46 -10.83 7.68 8.31
C GLU A 46 -11.60 8.86 7.69
N GLY A 47 -10.95 10.02 7.54
CA GLY A 47 -11.52 11.23 6.93
C GLY A 47 -11.56 11.24 5.39
N GLY A 48 -11.31 10.10 4.75
CA GLY A 48 -11.35 9.97 3.29
C GLY A 48 -12.78 9.83 2.75
N SER A 49 -12.90 9.74 1.43
CA SER A 49 -14.18 9.46 0.77
C SER A 49 -14.64 8.05 1.10
N GLN A 50 -15.89 7.90 1.56
CA GLN A 50 -16.45 6.58 1.88
C GLN A 50 -16.43 5.68 0.63
N THR A 51 -15.72 4.56 0.72
CA THR A 51 -15.41 3.69 -0.40
C THR A 51 -15.98 2.31 -0.15
N THR A 52 -16.85 1.85 -1.06
CA THR A 52 -17.40 0.48 -0.99
C THR A 52 -16.36 -0.53 -1.47
N LEU A 53 -16.55 -1.82 -1.18
CA LEU A 53 -15.69 -2.86 -1.74
C LEU A 53 -15.64 -2.86 -3.28
N SER A 54 -16.77 -2.55 -3.94
CA SER A 54 -16.79 -2.39 -5.41
C SER A 54 -15.96 -1.18 -5.85
N GLY A 55 -16.09 -0.05 -5.15
CA GLY A 55 -15.29 1.14 -5.45
C GLY A 55 -13.80 0.91 -5.22
N LEU A 56 -13.43 0.14 -4.20
CA LEU A 56 -12.04 -0.29 -3.98
C LEU A 56 -11.56 -1.28 -5.05
N GLU A 57 -12.42 -2.14 -5.57
CA GLU A 57 -12.09 -3.03 -6.70
C GLU A 57 -11.84 -2.22 -7.99
N ASP A 58 -12.59 -1.14 -8.20
CA ASP A 58 -12.56 -0.33 -9.42
C ASP A 58 -11.29 0.53 -9.55
N ILE A 59 -10.53 0.76 -8.47
CA ILE A 59 -9.24 1.48 -8.57
C ILE A 59 -8.17 0.64 -9.29
N PHE A 60 -8.36 -0.68 -9.37
CA PHE A 60 -7.41 -1.62 -9.96
C PHE A 60 -7.78 -2.00 -11.40
N ALA A 61 -6.77 -2.07 -12.27
CA ALA A 61 -6.92 -2.63 -13.62
C ALA A 61 -7.18 -4.14 -13.58
N SER A 62 -7.84 -4.66 -14.61
CA SER A 62 -8.18 -6.09 -14.73
C SER A 62 -6.98 -6.99 -15.06
N ASP A 63 -5.87 -6.44 -15.54
CA ASP A 63 -4.78 -7.14 -16.21
C ASP A 63 -3.37 -6.84 -15.65
N SER A 64 -3.27 -6.34 -14.41
CA SER A 64 -1.99 -6.02 -13.72
C SER A 64 -1.05 -5.07 -14.47
N SER A 65 -1.53 -4.36 -15.49
CA SER A 65 -0.74 -3.41 -16.29
C SER A 65 -0.49 -2.08 -15.60
N ASP A 66 -1.34 -1.73 -14.63
CA ASP A 66 -1.35 -0.40 -14.03
C ASP A 66 -0.64 -0.42 -12.67
N ASP A 67 0.35 0.44 -12.53
CA ASP A 67 0.98 0.74 -11.25
C ASP A 67 0.01 1.58 -10.41
N VAL A 68 -0.46 1.00 -9.31
CA VAL A 68 -1.36 1.64 -8.33
C VAL A 68 -0.69 1.59 -6.97
N ILE A 69 -0.65 2.73 -6.29
CA ILE A 69 -0.13 2.80 -4.92
C ILE A 69 -1.28 3.01 -3.96
N VAL A 70 -1.36 2.13 -2.95
CA VAL A 70 -2.29 2.29 -1.82
C VAL A 70 -1.48 2.41 -0.53
N GLY A 71 -1.53 3.58 0.10
CA GLY A 71 -0.91 3.86 1.38
C GLY A 71 -1.81 3.44 2.55
N VAL A 72 -1.19 2.88 3.59
CA VAL A 72 -1.85 2.51 4.86
C VAL A 72 -0.98 2.97 6.02
N GLY A 73 -1.57 3.63 7.01
CA GLY A 73 -0.87 4.02 8.24
C GLY A 73 -0.57 2.80 9.11
N ALA A 74 0.72 2.48 9.29
CA ALA A 74 1.17 1.35 10.11
C ALA A 74 1.55 1.80 11.55
N PHE A 75 0.77 2.70 12.13
CA PHE A 75 0.95 3.21 13.50
C PHE A 75 -0.33 2.97 14.32
N PRO A 76 -0.22 2.76 15.65
CA PRO A 76 -1.38 2.44 16.49
C PRO A 76 -2.35 3.63 16.64
N HIS A 77 -1.81 4.85 16.72
CA HIS A 77 -2.57 6.09 16.85
C HIS A 77 -1.82 7.24 16.17
N GLY A 78 -2.55 8.31 15.88
CA GLY A 78 -2.04 9.52 15.22
C GLY A 78 -2.60 9.68 13.82
N GLU A 79 -2.17 10.74 13.16
CA GLU A 79 -2.52 10.98 11.76
C GLU A 79 -1.25 11.27 10.97
N PHE A 80 -1.31 10.98 9.67
CA PHE A 80 -0.29 11.48 8.74
C PHE A 80 -0.21 13.01 8.81
N SER A 81 1.00 13.56 8.71
CA SER A 81 1.17 15.01 8.58
C SER A 81 0.51 15.52 7.30
N GLY A 82 0.06 16.78 7.28
CA GLY A 82 -0.66 17.35 6.12
C GLY A 82 0.08 17.14 4.80
N GLY A 83 1.36 17.53 4.73
CA GLY A 83 2.17 17.34 3.52
C GLY A 83 2.37 15.89 3.09
N MET A 84 2.15 14.91 3.97
CA MET A 84 2.19 13.49 3.64
C MET A 84 0.86 13.00 3.08
N LYS A 85 -0.27 13.49 3.62
CA LYS A 85 -1.60 13.22 3.07
C LYS A 85 -1.73 13.81 1.66
N ASP A 86 -1.23 15.02 1.45
CA ASP A 86 -1.29 15.74 0.18
C ASP A 86 -0.43 15.11 -0.93
N ALA A 87 0.47 14.19 -0.56
CA ALA A 87 1.27 13.43 -1.53
C ALA A 87 0.45 12.38 -2.30
N PHE A 88 -0.74 12.02 -1.79
CA PHE A 88 -1.65 11.08 -2.43
C PHE A 88 -2.79 11.85 -3.10
N ALA A 89 -3.14 11.49 -4.33
CA ALA A 89 -4.21 12.14 -5.09
C ALA A 89 -5.60 11.87 -4.52
N HIS A 90 -5.78 10.70 -3.89
CA HIS A 90 -7.08 10.26 -3.39
C HIS A 90 -7.00 9.76 -1.96
N HIS A 91 -7.99 10.11 -1.14
CA HIS A 91 -8.14 9.59 0.22
C HIS A 91 -9.39 8.72 0.30
N LEU A 92 -9.22 7.49 0.79
CA LEU A 92 -10.27 6.46 0.85
C LEU A 92 -10.59 6.16 2.31
N SER A 93 -11.86 6.12 2.65
CA SER A 93 -12.36 5.60 3.92
C SER A 93 -13.03 4.26 3.67
N LEU A 94 -12.43 3.17 4.17
CA LEU A 94 -12.84 1.79 3.90
C LEU A 94 -13.96 1.29 4.82
N ASP A 95 -14.10 1.91 5.99
CA ASP A 95 -15.11 1.58 6.99
C ASP A 95 -15.49 2.85 7.76
N ARG A 96 -16.65 2.82 8.42
CA ARG A 96 -17.10 3.87 9.35
C ARG A 96 -16.36 3.82 10.68
N ASP A 97 -15.91 2.63 11.07
CA ASP A 97 -15.16 2.40 12.29
C ASP A 97 -13.65 2.32 12.00
N ILE A 98 -12.85 2.51 13.07
CA ILE A 98 -11.39 2.45 12.99
C ILE A 98 -10.94 1.04 12.57
N MET A 99 -10.29 0.94 11.41
CA MET A 99 -9.66 -0.29 10.95
C MET A 99 -8.19 -0.35 11.35
N MET A 100 -7.79 -1.46 11.98
CA MET A 100 -6.35 -1.74 12.12
C MET A 100 -5.69 -1.82 10.74
N ALA A 101 -4.43 -1.39 10.65
CA ALA A 101 -3.65 -1.40 9.40
C ALA A 101 -3.71 -2.76 8.66
N TRP A 102 -3.63 -3.87 9.40
CA TRP A 102 -3.67 -5.20 8.80
C TRP A 102 -5.03 -5.55 8.18
N HIS A 103 -6.14 -5.05 8.72
CA HIS A 103 -7.47 -5.25 8.13
C HIS A 103 -7.57 -4.50 6.80
N ALA A 104 -7.10 -3.25 6.76
CA ALA A 104 -7.06 -2.45 5.54
C ALA A 104 -6.20 -3.15 4.47
N CYS A 105 -4.99 -3.58 4.82
CA CYS A 105 -4.11 -4.32 3.91
C CYS A 105 -4.78 -5.60 3.39
N ALA A 106 -5.45 -6.37 4.25
CA ALA A 106 -6.15 -7.59 3.84
C ALA A 106 -7.27 -7.30 2.82
N ALA A 107 -8.09 -6.27 3.07
CA ALA A 107 -9.15 -5.85 2.16
C ALA A 107 -8.60 -5.40 0.80
N ILE A 108 -7.56 -4.57 0.81
CA ILE A 108 -6.87 -4.06 -0.39
C ILE A 108 -6.31 -5.22 -1.23
N VAL A 109 -5.52 -6.10 -0.62
CA VAL A 109 -4.91 -7.25 -1.30
C VAL A 109 -5.96 -8.22 -1.84
N TRP A 110 -7.05 -8.44 -1.08
CA TRP A 110 -8.14 -9.30 -1.52
C TRP A 110 -8.88 -8.72 -2.73
N MET A 111 -9.19 -7.42 -2.73
CA MET A 111 -9.83 -6.74 -3.86
C MET A 111 -8.94 -6.73 -5.11
N TYR A 112 -7.66 -6.42 -4.96
CA TYR A 112 -6.70 -6.53 -6.06
C TYR A 112 -6.64 -7.94 -6.64
N SER A 113 -6.54 -8.96 -5.77
CA SER A 113 -6.45 -10.37 -6.19
C SER A 113 -7.70 -10.84 -6.92
N LYS A 114 -8.87 -10.37 -6.47
CA LYS A 114 -10.17 -10.60 -7.12
C LYS A 114 -10.18 -9.95 -8.50
N ARG A 115 -9.81 -8.66 -8.61
CA ARG A 115 -9.83 -7.89 -9.84
C ARG A 115 -8.95 -8.50 -10.93
N VAL A 116 -7.69 -8.78 -10.60
CA VAL A 116 -6.66 -9.32 -11.52
C VAL A 116 -6.83 -10.82 -11.79
N GLN A 117 -7.90 -11.43 -11.24
CA GLN A 117 -8.24 -12.85 -11.41
C GLN A 117 -7.12 -13.80 -10.93
N VAL A 118 -6.24 -13.34 -10.04
CA VAL A 118 -5.24 -14.20 -9.37
C VAL A 118 -5.95 -15.32 -8.61
N ILE A 119 -7.09 -15.01 -8.01
CA ILE A 119 -7.93 -15.99 -7.30
C ILE A 119 -8.42 -17.07 -8.27
N LYS A 120 -8.92 -16.70 -9.45
CA LYS A 120 -9.37 -17.69 -10.45
C LYS A 120 -8.21 -18.60 -10.86
N ARG A 121 -7.03 -18.05 -11.16
CA ARG A 121 -5.83 -18.84 -11.48
C ARG A 121 -5.35 -19.75 -10.34
N ARG A 122 -5.48 -19.31 -9.10
CA ARG A 122 -5.02 -20.05 -7.91
C ARG A 122 -5.96 -21.20 -7.53
N TYR A 123 -7.26 -21.02 -7.72
CA TYR A 123 -8.28 -22.04 -7.41
C TYR A 123 -8.74 -22.83 -8.64
N SER A 124 -8.27 -22.49 -9.84
CA SER A 124 -8.36 -23.35 -11.02
C SER A 124 -7.30 -24.45 -10.93
N VAL A 125 -7.54 -25.45 -10.08
CA VAL A 125 -6.96 -26.78 -10.24
C VAL A 125 -8.12 -27.76 -10.36
N GLY A 126 -8.27 -28.31 -11.57
CA GLY A 126 -9.37 -29.15 -12.03
C GLY A 126 -9.70 -28.84 -13.48
#